data_AF-A0A1G1IE00-F1
#
_entry.id   AF-A0A1G1IE00-F1
#
_cell.length_a   1.000
_cell.length_b   1.000
_cell.length_c   1.000
_cell.angle_alpha   90.00
_cell.angle_beta   90.00
_cell.angle_gamma   90.00
#
_symmetry.space_group_name_H-M   'P 1'
#
loop_
_entity.id
_entity.type
_entity.pdbx_description
1 polymer ?
#
loop_
_entity_poly.entity_id
_entity_poly.type
_entity_poly.pdbx_seq_one_letter_code
_entity_poly.pdbx_strand_id
1 'polypeptide(L)'
;MSAWSPAVVGLSGLLFIAPATAGGEEAAGTRPLLRADRGTLPAILPSDTHLLLEADAIERFLDGLDGDPPDWATVYGRGHHDPGHDDRLFNLNRERDVKREGRPVLQWRVAFVWYGELSAFDPKAGGFRVTIGPKFTQTRWGIVRFKADNLPGNLMAIPNPSLRESLRRKFEKGERIEIDMVMTGRLIPDESLVYDFSHEEEGQGLIMPVIRVERVYYLLAR
;
A
#
# COMPACT_ATOMS: atom_id res chain seq x y z
N MET A 1 67.83 -44.86 3.63
CA MET A 1 67.61 -43.42 3.37
C MET A 1 67.62 -43.20 1.87
N SER A 2 66.71 -42.34 1.39
CA SER A 2 66.63 -41.76 0.04
C SER A 2 66.15 -42.69 -1.09
N ALA A 3 65.30 -42.29 -2.03
CA ALA A 3 64.19 -41.33 -2.14
C ALA A 3 63.62 -41.65 -3.54
N TRP A 4 62.31 -41.81 -3.69
CA TRP A 4 61.66 -42.10 -4.97
C TRP A 4 60.58 -41.07 -5.28
N SER A 5 60.64 -40.59 -6.52
CA SER A 5 59.51 -40.36 -7.43
C SER A 5 58.64 -39.08 -7.36
N PRO A 6 57.99 -38.74 -8.51
CA PRO A 6 57.65 -37.38 -8.92
C PRO A 6 56.14 -37.08 -8.95
N ALA A 7 55.84 -35.81 -9.24
CA ALA A 7 54.68 -35.23 -9.92
C ALA A 7 53.26 -35.82 -9.69
N VAL A 8 52.36 -34.99 -9.15
CA VAL A 8 50.91 -35.17 -9.24
C VAL A 8 50.24 -33.89 -9.77
N VAL A 9 49.42 -34.11 -10.79
CA VAL A 9 48.53 -33.18 -11.50
C VAL A 9 47.42 -32.68 -10.57
N GLY A 10 47.20 -31.36 -10.52
CA GLY A 10 46.07 -30.76 -9.80
C GLY A 10 44.95 -30.35 -10.74
N LEU A 11 43.83 -31.08 -10.72
CA LEU A 11 42.55 -30.66 -11.30
C LEU A 11 41.86 -29.70 -10.31
N SER A 12 41.66 -28.44 -10.69
CA SER A 12 40.81 -27.51 -9.91
C SER A 12 39.37 -27.56 -10.41
N GLY A 13 38.49 -28.13 -9.59
CA GLY A 13 37.03 -28.09 -9.81
C GLY A 13 36.45 -26.73 -9.40
N LEU A 14 35.67 -26.12 -10.30
CA LEU A 14 34.86 -24.95 -10.01
C LEU A 14 33.65 -25.35 -9.15
N LEU A 15 33.52 -24.73 -7.97
CA LEU A 15 32.35 -24.82 -7.11
C LEU A 15 31.29 -23.82 -7.63
N PHE A 16 30.20 -24.32 -8.21
CA PHE A 16 29.03 -23.48 -8.54
C PHE A 16 28.20 -23.25 -7.28
N ILE A 17 28.27 -22.05 -6.72
CA ILE A 17 27.30 -21.56 -5.74
C ILE A 17 26.11 -21.01 -6.53
N ALA A 18 24.98 -21.71 -6.52
CA ALA A 18 23.72 -21.18 -7.04
C ALA A 18 23.15 -20.14 -6.05
N PRO A 19 22.66 -18.97 -6.50
CA PRO A 19 21.95 -18.06 -5.63
C PRO A 19 20.50 -18.54 -5.45
N ALA A 20 20.10 -18.71 -4.19
CA ALA A 20 18.71 -18.92 -3.82
C ALA A 20 17.97 -17.58 -3.86
N THR A 21 17.22 -17.32 -4.95
CA THR A 21 16.29 -16.18 -5.04
C THR A 21 14.92 -16.68 -5.46
N ALA A 22 14.13 -17.17 -4.51
CA ALA A 22 12.71 -17.48 -4.74
C ALA A 22 11.82 -17.36 -3.48
N GLY A 23 12.31 -16.78 -2.37
CA GLY A 23 11.55 -16.70 -1.09
C GLY A 23 11.23 -15.29 -0.59
N GLY A 24 11.62 -14.23 -1.32
CA GLY A 24 11.50 -12.85 -0.83
C GLY A 24 10.08 -12.28 -0.85
N GLU A 25 9.26 -12.70 -1.81
CA GLU A 25 7.93 -12.11 -2.04
C GLU A 25 6.84 -12.73 -1.15
N GLU A 26 6.91 -14.05 -0.88
CA GLU A 26 5.98 -14.75 0.02
C GLU A 26 6.03 -14.22 1.47
N ALA A 27 7.22 -13.82 1.94
CA ALA A 27 7.41 -13.29 3.29
C ALA A 27 6.95 -11.82 3.43
N ALA A 28 6.83 -11.08 2.32
CA ALA A 28 6.51 -9.65 2.36
C ALA A 28 5.05 -9.41 2.78
N GLY A 29 4.13 -10.21 2.23
CA GLY A 29 2.68 -10.14 2.48
C GLY A 29 2.17 -11.01 3.63
N THR A 30 2.95 -11.98 4.10
CA THR A 30 2.58 -12.79 5.28
C THR A 30 2.98 -12.07 6.57
N ARG A 31 2.00 -11.61 7.36
CA ARG A 31 2.23 -10.80 8.56
C ARG A 31 1.34 -11.20 9.74
N PRO A 32 1.76 -10.95 10.99
CA PRO A 32 0.90 -11.14 12.14
C PRO A 32 -0.40 -10.31 12.05
N LEU A 33 -1.52 -10.89 12.49
CA LEU A 33 -2.76 -10.16 12.76
C LEU A 33 -2.68 -9.58 14.17
N LEU A 34 -2.61 -8.26 14.26
CA LEU A 34 -2.48 -7.53 15.51
C LEU A 34 -3.88 -7.17 16.03
N ARG A 35 -4.17 -7.46 17.30
CA ARG A 35 -5.40 -6.99 17.95
C ARG A 35 -5.18 -5.60 18.53
N ALA A 36 -5.35 -4.59 17.70
CA ALA A 36 -5.03 -3.22 18.02
C ALA A 36 -5.92 -2.24 17.25
N ASP A 37 -6.16 -1.07 17.83
CA ASP A 37 -6.81 0.05 17.15
C ASP A 37 -5.78 0.90 16.38
N ARG A 38 -6.26 1.76 15.47
CA ARG A 38 -5.41 2.67 14.70
C ARG A 38 -4.62 3.66 15.58
N GLY A 39 -5.10 3.98 16.78
CA GLY A 39 -4.40 4.85 17.74
C GLY A 39 -3.10 4.24 18.26
N THR A 40 -2.92 2.92 18.16
CA THR A 40 -1.66 2.25 18.50
C THR A 40 -0.59 2.31 17.40
N LEU A 41 -0.95 2.75 16.19
CA LEU A 41 -0.03 2.79 15.04
C LEU A 41 1.29 3.54 15.31
N PRO A 42 1.30 4.71 15.99
CA PRO A 42 2.55 5.41 16.32
C PRO A 42 3.58 4.57 17.09
N ALA A 43 3.13 3.56 17.84
CA ALA A 43 4.02 2.69 18.62
C ALA A 43 4.62 1.54 17.81
N ILE A 44 4.06 1.21 16.64
CA ILE A 44 4.50 0.07 15.81
C ILE A 44 5.13 0.48 14.48
N LEU A 45 4.89 1.72 14.04
CA LEU A 45 5.42 2.25 12.79
C LEU A 45 6.75 2.98 13.01
N PRO A 46 7.59 3.12 11.96
CA PRO A 46 8.76 3.99 12.01
C PRO A 46 8.39 5.41 12.44
N SER A 47 9.22 6.06 13.24
CA SER A 47 8.94 7.38 13.82
C SER A 47 8.83 8.51 12.80
N ASP A 48 9.36 8.33 11.59
CA ASP A 48 9.26 9.24 10.45
C ASP A 48 7.96 9.06 9.64
N THR A 49 7.01 8.24 10.10
CA THR A 49 5.77 7.94 9.36
C THR A 49 4.69 8.98 9.62
N HIS A 50 4.17 9.58 8.55
CA HIS A 50 3.02 10.48 8.56
C HIS A 50 1.73 9.68 8.41
N LEU A 51 0.81 9.79 9.38
CA LEU A 51 -0.44 9.04 9.37
C LEU A 51 -1.50 9.76 8.52
N LEU A 52 -1.88 9.16 7.39
CA LEU A 52 -2.91 9.65 6.46
C LEU A 52 -4.15 8.77 6.54
N LEU A 53 -4.74 8.68 7.74
CA LEU A 53 -5.83 7.75 8.04
C LEU A 53 -7.21 8.41 8.00
N GLU A 54 -7.25 9.71 8.30
CA GLU A 54 -8.44 10.52 8.45
C GLU A 54 -8.37 11.76 7.56
N ALA A 55 -9.53 12.34 7.24
CA ALA A 55 -9.65 13.39 6.23
C ALA A 55 -8.76 14.61 6.53
N ASP A 56 -8.70 15.08 7.77
CA ASP A 56 -7.92 16.25 8.18
C ASP A 56 -6.41 16.08 7.94
N ALA A 57 -5.89 14.87 8.17
CA ALA A 57 -4.49 14.57 7.97
C ALA A 57 -4.16 14.42 6.47
N ILE A 58 -5.08 13.82 5.71
CA ILE A 58 -4.99 13.71 4.25
C ILE A 58 -5.01 15.09 3.61
N GLU A 59 -5.92 15.98 4.04
CA GLU A 59 -6.00 17.35 3.52
C GLU A 59 -4.72 18.14 3.80
N ARG A 60 -4.20 18.12 5.03
CA ARG A 60 -2.93 18.78 5.35
C ARG A 60 -1.76 18.27 4.52
N PHE A 61 -1.76 16.97 4.22
CA PHE A 61 -0.79 16.38 3.31
C PHE A 61 -0.94 16.91 1.89
N LEU A 62 -2.17 16.96 1.34
CA LEU A 62 -2.44 17.50 0.01
C LEU A 62 -2.14 19.00 -0.08
N ASP A 63 -2.37 19.76 0.99
CA ASP A 63 -2.01 21.18 1.05
C ASP A 63 -0.50 21.38 0.97
N GLY A 64 0.25 20.59 1.74
CA GLY A 64 1.71 20.60 1.67
C GLY A 64 2.24 20.18 0.30
N LEU A 65 1.56 19.23 -0.35
CA LEU A 65 2.00 18.66 -1.62
C LEU A 65 1.60 19.51 -2.83
N ASP A 66 0.37 20.02 -2.90
CA ASP A 66 -0.19 20.67 -4.09
C ASP A 66 -0.73 22.08 -3.81
N GLY A 67 -0.73 22.55 -2.55
CA GLY A 67 -1.14 23.90 -2.16
C GLY A 67 -2.64 23.99 -1.89
N ASP A 68 -3.44 24.04 -2.95
CA ASP A 68 -4.89 24.27 -2.88
C ASP A 68 -5.67 23.26 -3.72
N PRO A 69 -6.90 22.88 -3.30
CA PRO A 69 -7.74 21.95 -4.05
C PRO A 69 -8.08 22.48 -5.45
N PRO A 70 -8.22 21.59 -6.46
CA PRO A 70 -8.70 22.01 -7.78
C PRO A 70 -10.11 22.59 -7.71
N ASP A 71 -10.41 23.56 -8.57
CA ASP A 71 -11.79 23.97 -8.83
C ASP A 71 -12.46 22.91 -9.71
N TRP A 72 -13.03 21.90 -9.07
CA TRP A 72 -13.66 20.77 -9.75
C TRP A 72 -14.82 21.17 -10.65
N ALA A 73 -15.56 22.24 -10.32
CA ALA A 73 -16.64 22.71 -11.16
C ALA A 73 -16.11 23.25 -12.50
N THR A 74 -15.03 24.05 -12.45
CA THR A 74 -14.36 24.54 -13.66
C THR A 74 -13.71 23.42 -14.46
N VAL A 75 -13.06 22.46 -13.78
CA VAL A 75 -12.39 21.33 -14.44
C VAL A 75 -13.41 20.39 -15.08
N TYR A 76 -14.50 20.05 -14.38
CA TYR A 76 -15.57 19.20 -14.90
C TYR A 76 -16.33 19.86 -16.05
N GLY A 77 -16.65 21.16 -15.92
CA GLY A 77 -17.42 21.91 -16.92
C GLY A 77 -18.89 21.49 -16.96
N ARG A 78 -19.42 21.26 -18.17
CA ARG A 78 -20.85 20.94 -18.40
C ARG A 78 -21.14 19.45 -18.53
N GLY A 79 -20.35 18.61 -17.87
CA GLY A 79 -20.47 17.15 -17.91
C GLY A 79 -19.61 16.49 -18.98
N HIS A 80 -19.74 15.17 -19.09
CA HIS A 80 -18.86 14.32 -19.92
C HIS A 80 -18.88 14.62 -21.42
N HIS A 81 -19.89 15.35 -21.92
CA HIS A 81 -19.98 15.75 -23.32
C HIS A 81 -19.42 17.16 -23.58
N ASP A 82 -18.88 17.83 -22.55
CA ASP A 82 -18.21 19.11 -22.74
C ASP A 82 -16.93 18.89 -23.58
N PRO A 83 -16.76 19.57 -24.74
CA PRO A 83 -15.65 19.30 -25.66
C PRO A 83 -14.24 19.48 -25.08
N GLY A 84 -14.09 20.11 -23.91
CA GLY A 84 -12.81 20.26 -23.22
C GLY A 84 -12.71 19.51 -21.90
N HIS A 85 -13.63 18.60 -21.59
CA HIS A 85 -13.67 17.86 -20.32
C HIS A 85 -12.35 17.13 -20.03
N ASP A 86 -11.91 16.27 -20.96
CA ASP A 86 -10.69 15.49 -20.81
C ASP A 86 -9.43 16.38 -20.86
N ASP A 87 -9.41 17.37 -21.76
CA ASP A 87 -8.27 18.28 -21.91
C ASP A 87 -8.01 19.10 -20.64
N ARG A 88 -9.06 19.58 -19.96
CA ARG A 88 -8.92 20.31 -18.68
C ARG A 88 -8.34 19.41 -17.59
N LEU A 89 -8.81 18.17 -17.48
CA LEU A 89 -8.30 17.21 -16.50
C LEU A 89 -6.85 16.80 -16.80
N PHE A 90 -6.52 16.56 -18.07
CA PHE A 90 -5.17 16.25 -18.51
C PHE A 90 -4.20 17.39 -18.19
N ASN A 91 -4.57 18.63 -18.56
CA ASN A 91 -3.75 19.81 -18.28
C ASN A 91 -3.58 20.03 -16.77
N LEU A 92 -4.63 19.84 -15.96
CA LEU A 92 -4.54 19.91 -14.51
C LEU A 92 -3.48 18.93 -13.95
N ASN A 93 -3.54 17.65 -14.37
CA ASN A 93 -2.56 16.65 -13.95
C ASN A 93 -1.14 17.07 -14.31
N ARG A 94 -0.90 17.46 -15.56
CA ARG A 94 0.42 17.90 -16.07
C ARG A 94 0.97 19.11 -15.32
N GLU A 95 0.15 20.13 -15.09
CA GLU A 95 0.56 21.33 -14.36
C GLU A 95 0.91 21.04 -12.90
N ARG A 96 0.14 20.15 -12.26
CA ARG A 96 0.33 19.77 -10.86
C ARG A 96 1.57 18.88 -10.70
N ASP A 97 1.84 17.96 -11.62
CA ASP A 97 3.08 17.16 -11.64
C ASP A 97 4.31 18.06 -11.59
N VAL A 98 4.40 19.05 -12.49
CA VAL A 98 5.52 20.00 -12.52
C VAL A 98 5.65 20.81 -11.23
N LYS A 99 4.52 21.25 -10.65
CA LYS A 99 4.51 22.05 -9.41
C LYS A 99 4.93 21.26 -8.15
N ARG A 100 4.89 19.93 -8.21
CA ARG A 100 5.29 19.07 -7.10
C ARG A 100 6.78 18.82 -7.04
N GLU A 101 7.49 18.91 -8.15
CA GLU A 101 8.91 18.60 -8.22
C GLU A 101 9.71 19.31 -7.11
N GLY A 102 10.52 18.53 -6.39
CA GLY A 102 11.36 19.03 -5.30
C GLY A 102 10.62 19.34 -3.99
N ARG A 103 9.29 19.17 -3.89
CA ARG A 103 8.60 19.39 -2.62
C ARG A 103 9.00 18.36 -1.56
N PRO A 104 9.34 18.77 -0.32
CA PRO A 104 9.77 17.85 0.74
C PRO A 104 8.74 16.76 1.07
N VAL A 105 7.45 17.05 0.89
CA VAL A 105 6.33 16.13 1.14
C VAL A 105 6.41 14.88 0.26
N LEU A 106 7.02 14.96 -0.93
CA LEU A 106 7.24 13.78 -1.80
C LEU A 106 8.11 12.71 -1.15
N GLN A 107 8.98 13.09 -0.21
CA GLN A 107 9.91 12.19 0.46
C GLN A 107 9.32 11.57 1.73
N TRP A 108 8.13 12.00 2.14
CA TRP A 108 7.49 11.51 3.35
C TRP A 108 7.19 10.03 3.25
N ARG A 109 7.54 9.31 4.31
CA ARG A 109 6.96 8.00 4.57
C ARG A 109 5.55 8.23 5.10
N VAL A 110 4.56 7.63 4.45
CA VAL A 110 3.15 7.77 4.82
C VAL A 110 2.57 6.43 5.25
N ALA A 111 1.56 6.46 6.12
CA ALA A 111 0.70 5.34 6.42
C ALA A 111 -0.73 5.63 5.96
N PHE A 112 -1.34 4.69 5.24
CA PHE A 112 -2.72 4.80 4.77
C PHE A 112 -3.43 3.46 4.95
N VAL A 113 -4.76 3.47 4.85
CA VAL A 113 -5.58 2.29 5.15
C VAL A 113 -6.43 1.87 3.95
N TRP A 114 -6.47 0.56 3.70
CA TRP A 114 -7.43 -0.11 2.85
C TRP A 114 -8.33 -1.03 3.69
N TYR A 115 -9.50 -1.35 3.14
CA TYR A 115 -10.34 -2.41 3.69
C TYR A 115 -9.65 -3.77 3.52
N GLY A 116 -9.77 -4.62 4.53
CA GLY A 116 -9.35 -6.02 4.46
C GLY A 116 -10.40 -6.96 5.06
N GLU A 117 -10.40 -8.20 4.59
CA GLU A 117 -11.28 -9.26 5.07
C GLU A 117 -10.54 -10.59 5.12
N LEU A 118 -10.72 -11.35 6.19
CA LEU A 118 -10.22 -12.72 6.25
C LEU A 118 -11.07 -13.62 5.35
N SER A 119 -10.48 -14.19 4.30
CA SER A 119 -11.23 -14.83 3.21
C SER A 119 -11.05 -16.34 3.08
N ALA A 120 -9.94 -16.90 3.57
CA ALA A 120 -9.74 -18.36 3.60
C ALA A 120 -8.72 -18.76 4.66
N PHE A 121 -9.01 -19.79 5.46
CA PHE A 121 -8.06 -20.33 6.43
C PHE A 121 -7.09 -21.34 5.78
N ASP A 122 -5.79 -21.13 5.99
CA ASP A 122 -4.74 -22.07 5.62
C ASP A 122 -4.23 -22.80 6.87
N PRO A 123 -4.51 -24.11 7.04
CA PRO A 123 -4.09 -24.86 8.21
C PRO A 123 -2.58 -25.12 8.25
N LYS A 124 -1.89 -25.13 7.10
CA LYS A 124 -0.44 -25.33 7.04
C LYS A 124 0.29 -24.09 7.53
N ALA A 125 -0.15 -22.91 7.08
CA ALA A 125 0.41 -21.64 7.52
C ALA A 125 -0.14 -21.19 8.90
N GLY A 126 -1.28 -21.73 9.33
CA GLY A 126 -1.96 -21.32 10.56
C GLY A 126 -2.51 -19.90 10.49
N GLY A 127 -2.92 -19.46 9.29
CA GLY A 127 -3.27 -18.09 8.97
C GLY A 127 -4.48 -17.97 8.05
N PHE A 128 -4.88 -16.73 7.77
CA PHE A 128 -5.97 -16.42 6.88
C PHE A 128 -5.46 -15.66 5.66
N ARG A 129 -5.88 -16.04 4.46
CA ARG A 129 -5.77 -15.19 3.29
C ARG A 129 -6.58 -13.91 3.50
N VAL A 130 -6.13 -12.82 2.90
CA VAL A 130 -6.78 -11.52 3.03
C VAL A 130 -7.25 -11.04 1.66
N THR A 131 -8.55 -10.77 1.55
CA THR A 131 -9.11 -10.00 0.43
C THR A 131 -9.12 -8.53 0.81
N ILE A 132 -8.89 -7.64 -0.16
CA ILE A 132 -8.67 -6.21 0.09
C ILE A 132 -9.49 -5.34 -0.85
N GLY A 133 -9.73 -4.10 -0.44
CA GLY A 133 -10.32 -3.08 -1.29
C GLY A 133 -9.87 -1.68 -0.90
N PRO A 134 -9.79 -0.74 -1.85
CA PRO A 134 -9.42 0.63 -1.53
C PRO A 134 -10.47 1.26 -0.61
N LYS A 135 -10.02 2.12 0.30
CA LYS A 135 -10.90 2.98 1.10
C LYS A 135 -11.02 4.35 0.43
N PHE A 136 -12.24 4.83 0.32
CA PHE A 136 -12.56 6.17 -0.17
C PHE A 136 -12.76 7.11 1.03
N THR A 137 -12.15 8.29 0.98
CA THR A 137 -12.25 9.28 2.05
C THR A 137 -12.71 10.60 1.47
N GLN A 138 -13.87 11.09 1.90
CA GLN A 138 -14.35 12.41 1.52
C GLN A 138 -13.49 13.49 2.15
N THR A 139 -13.08 14.48 1.35
CA THR A 139 -12.29 15.65 1.77
C THR A 139 -12.76 16.90 1.03
N ARG A 140 -12.27 18.08 1.43
CA ARG A 140 -12.42 19.33 0.68
C ARG A 140 -11.70 19.32 -0.67
N TRP A 141 -10.76 18.41 -0.84
CA TRP A 141 -10.08 18.20 -2.13
C TRP A 141 -10.91 17.36 -3.08
N GLY A 142 -11.97 16.69 -2.63
CA GLY A 142 -12.71 15.66 -3.36
C GLY A 142 -12.63 14.30 -2.65
N ILE A 143 -12.94 13.21 -3.36
CA ILE A 143 -12.77 11.86 -2.83
C ILE A 143 -11.30 11.46 -2.97
N VAL A 144 -10.67 11.08 -1.87
CA VAL A 144 -9.31 10.52 -1.88
C VAL A 144 -9.36 9.00 -1.87
N ARG A 145 -8.63 8.38 -2.80
CA ARG A 145 -8.43 6.93 -2.92
C ARG A 145 -6.97 6.60 -3.15
N PHE A 146 -6.26 6.19 -2.11
CA PHE A 146 -4.85 5.79 -2.25
C PHE A 146 -4.69 4.61 -3.22
N LYS A 147 -3.75 4.74 -4.16
CA LYS A 147 -3.30 3.67 -5.05
C LYS A 147 -2.04 3.04 -4.47
N ALA A 148 -2.11 1.75 -4.16
CA ALA A 148 -0.96 0.97 -3.72
C ALA A 148 -0.20 0.43 -4.93
N ASP A 149 1.04 0.88 -5.10
CA ASP A 149 2.02 0.30 -6.03
C ASP A 149 2.88 -0.75 -5.30
N ASN A 150 3.35 -1.76 -6.02
CA ASN A 150 4.21 -2.83 -5.48
C ASN A 150 3.59 -3.57 -4.28
N LEU A 151 2.29 -3.84 -4.32
CA LEU A 151 1.62 -4.61 -3.28
C LEU A 151 1.97 -6.11 -3.38
N PRO A 152 2.28 -6.81 -2.28
CA PRO A 152 2.56 -8.24 -2.34
C PRO A 152 1.36 -9.04 -2.88
N GLY A 153 1.60 -9.96 -3.82
CA GLY A 153 0.54 -10.77 -4.42
C GLY A 153 -0.12 -11.78 -3.47
N ASN A 154 0.63 -12.27 -2.47
CA ASN A 154 0.14 -13.22 -1.46
C ASN A 154 -0.02 -12.54 -0.10
N LEU A 155 -1.24 -12.14 0.24
CA LEU A 155 -1.58 -11.49 1.51
C LEU A 155 -2.12 -12.52 2.50
N MET A 156 -1.45 -12.64 3.65
CA MET A 156 -1.81 -13.60 4.68
C MET A 156 -1.62 -13.03 6.09
N ALA A 157 -2.71 -13.04 6.86
CA ALA A 157 -2.73 -12.61 8.24
C ALA A 157 -2.59 -13.81 9.20
N ILE A 158 -1.55 -13.82 10.02
CA ILE A 158 -1.27 -14.87 11.01
C ILE A 158 -1.76 -14.41 12.39
N PRO A 159 -2.93 -14.86 12.88
CA PRO A 159 -3.35 -14.58 14.24
C PRO A 159 -2.44 -15.28 15.23
N ASN A 160 -2.31 -14.67 16.41
CA ASN A 160 -1.68 -15.35 17.54
C ASN A 160 -2.47 -16.63 17.92
N PRO A 161 -1.84 -17.59 18.60
CA PRO A 161 -2.48 -18.88 18.90
C PRO A 161 -3.80 -18.77 19.67
N SER A 162 -3.91 -17.81 20.60
CA SER A 162 -5.14 -17.60 21.39
C SER A 162 -6.32 -17.10 20.55
N LEU A 163 -6.06 -16.32 19.50
CA LEU A 163 -7.08 -15.71 18.65
C LEU A 163 -7.47 -16.63 17.48
N ARG A 164 -6.52 -17.44 16.99
CA ARG A 164 -6.67 -18.29 15.80
C ARG A 164 -7.94 -19.13 15.83
N GLU A 165 -8.15 -19.88 16.91
CA GLU A 165 -9.27 -20.80 17.00
C GLU A 165 -10.62 -20.08 17.13
N SER A 166 -10.63 -18.90 17.75
CA SER A 166 -11.83 -18.08 17.78
C SER A 166 -12.20 -17.55 16.40
N LEU A 167 -11.23 -17.03 15.64
CA LEU A 167 -11.48 -16.51 14.29
C LEU A 167 -11.84 -17.64 13.33
N ARG A 168 -11.19 -18.79 13.44
CA ARG A 168 -11.48 -19.98 12.62
C ARG A 168 -12.93 -20.42 12.80
N ARG A 169 -13.40 -20.54 14.03
CA ARG A 169 -14.79 -20.88 14.32
C ARG A 169 -15.80 -19.85 13.82
N LYS A 170 -15.47 -18.55 13.90
CA LYS A 170 -16.32 -17.48 13.34
C LYS A 170 -16.40 -17.59 11.81
N PHE A 171 -15.26 -17.76 11.16
CA PHE A 171 -15.15 -17.94 9.72
C PHE A 171 -15.92 -19.18 9.23
N GLU A 172 -15.78 -20.32 9.92
CA GLU A 172 -16.50 -21.57 9.60
C GLU A 172 -18.03 -21.43 9.75
N LYS A 173 -18.51 -20.47 10.54
CA LYS A 173 -19.93 -20.11 10.66
C LYS A 173 -20.39 -19.14 9.57
N GLY A 174 -19.51 -18.73 8.67
CA GLY A 174 -19.79 -17.73 7.63
C GLY A 174 -19.82 -16.29 8.17
N GLU A 175 -19.28 -16.03 9.36
CA GLU A 175 -19.15 -14.66 9.85
C GLU A 175 -18.07 -13.92 9.02
N ARG A 176 -18.43 -12.73 8.54
CA ARG A 176 -17.48 -11.80 7.90
C ARG A 176 -16.55 -11.23 8.96
N ILE A 177 -15.24 -11.38 8.76
CA ILE A 177 -14.21 -10.88 9.68
C ILE A 177 -13.43 -9.78 8.98
N GLU A 178 -13.89 -8.55 9.19
CA GLU A 178 -13.25 -7.34 8.66
C GLU A 178 -12.00 -6.99 9.47
N ILE A 179 -10.98 -6.50 8.78
CA ILE A 179 -9.73 -6.01 9.35
C ILE A 179 -9.33 -4.71 8.65
N ASP A 180 -8.55 -3.89 9.34
CA ASP A 180 -7.84 -2.80 8.66
C ASP A 180 -6.55 -3.34 8.07
N MET A 181 -6.33 -3.07 6.78
CA MET A 181 -5.03 -3.24 6.16
C MET A 181 -4.33 -1.89 6.09
N VAL A 182 -3.41 -1.68 7.03
CA VAL A 182 -2.58 -0.47 7.06
C VAL A 182 -1.33 -0.73 6.23
N MET A 183 -1.00 0.20 5.35
CA MET A 183 0.17 0.13 4.50
C MET A 183 1.06 1.34 4.77
N THR A 184 2.37 1.11 4.80
CA THR A 184 3.35 2.18 4.80
C THR A 184 4.13 2.18 3.52
N GLY A 185 4.47 3.37 3.04
CA GLY A 185 5.29 3.53 1.85
C GLY A 185 5.66 4.98 1.60
N ARG A 186 6.13 5.25 0.39
CA ARG A 186 6.44 6.60 -0.08
C ARG A 186 5.74 6.87 -1.39
N LEU A 187 5.50 8.14 -1.68
CA LEU A 187 5.01 8.55 -2.99
C LEU A 187 6.00 8.15 -4.06
N ILE A 188 5.51 7.81 -5.25
CA ILE A 188 6.36 7.69 -6.44
C ILE A 188 6.57 9.12 -6.94
N PRO A 189 7.79 9.70 -6.89
CA PRO A 189 7.98 11.12 -7.17
C PRO A 189 7.41 11.58 -8.52
N ASP A 190 7.59 10.75 -9.56
CA ASP A 190 7.18 11.05 -10.93
C ASP A 190 5.69 10.75 -11.21
N GLU A 191 4.98 10.10 -10.28
CA GLU A 191 3.57 9.69 -10.42
C GLU A 191 2.77 9.91 -9.12
N SER A 192 3.18 10.90 -8.30
CA SER A 192 2.80 10.93 -6.89
C SER A 192 1.31 11.11 -6.63
N LEU A 193 0.60 11.79 -7.54
CA LEU A 193 -0.83 12.07 -7.46
C LEU A 193 -1.44 11.96 -8.85
N VAL A 194 -2.58 11.29 -8.95
CA VAL A 194 -3.43 11.29 -10.15
C VAL A 194 -4.78 11.91 -9.80
N TYR A 195 -5.21 12.87 -10.61
CA TYR A 195 -6.53 13.48 -10.55
C TYR A 195 -7.43 12.86 -11.61
N ASP A 196 -8.67 12.55 -11.21
CA ASP A 196 -9.72 11.98 -12.05
C ASP A 196 -11.09 12.48 -11.57
N PHE A 197 -12.18 11.98 -12.15
CA PHE A 197 -13.53 12.21 -11.66
C PHE A 197 -14.08 10.98 -10.93
N SER A 198 -14.87 11.24 -9.89
CA SER A 198 -15.65 10.20 -9.21
C SER A 198 -16.67 9.61 -10.18
N HIS A 199 -16.87 8.30 -10.08
CA HIS A 199 -17.93 7.61 -10.80
C HIS A 199 -19.23 7.52 -9.98
N GLU A 200 -19.19 7.94 -8.71
CA GLU A 200 -20.34 7.88 -7.79
C GLU A 200 -21.17 9.17 -7.83
N GLU A 201 -20.51 10.32 -7.99
CA GLU A 201 -21.14 11.64 -8.04
C GLU A 201 -20.55 12.46 -9.19
N GLU A 202 -21.42 12.93 -10.08
CA GLU A 202 -21.02 13.77 -11.21
C GLU A 202 -20.35 15.07 -10.73
N GLY A 203 -19.25 15.44 -11.39
CA GLY A 203 -18.53 16.67 -11.08
C GLY A 203 -17.64 16.62 -9.85
N GLN A 204 -17.67 15.53 -9.10
CA GLN A 204 -16.80 15.36 -7.95
C GLN A 204 -15.42 14.87 -8.37
N GLY A 205 -14.38 15.50 -7.85
CA GLY A 205 -13.01 15.07 -8.07
C GLY A 205 -12.63 13.81 -7.33
N LEU A 206 -11.80 12.98 -7.97
CA LEU A 206 -11.11 11.84 -7.42
C LEU A 206 -9.61 12.12 -7.38
N ILE A 207 -8.99 11.91 -6.23
CA ILE A 207 -7.57 12.17 -6.00
C ILE A 207 -6.94 10.86 -5.56
N MET A 208 -5.92 10.43 -6.29
CA MET A 208 -5.26 9.16 -6.08
C MET A 208 -3.78 9.35 -5.81
N PRO A 209 -3.38 9.55 -4.54
CA PRO A 209 -1.98 9.47 -4.17
C PRO A 209 -1.46 8.07 -4.46
N VAL A 210 -0.36 7.98 -5.21
CA VAL A 210 0.25 6.70 -5.61
C VAL A 210 1.43 6.42 -4.70
N ILE A 211 1.30 5.36 -3.91
CA ILE A 211 2.26 5.02 -2.87
C ILE A 211 2.93 3.69 -3.22
N ARG A 212 4.25 3.69 -3.37
CA ARG A 212 5.03 2.46 -3.41
C ARG A 212 5.04 1.85 -2.03
N VAL A 213 4.36 0.71 -1.89
CA VAL A 213 4.22 0.02 -0.61
C VAL A 213 5.55 -0.59 -0.20
N GLU A 214 5.95 -0.30 1.03
CA GLU A 214 7.14 -0.88 1.67
C GLU A 214 6.75 -1.97 2.67
N ARG A 215 5.59 -1.81 3.33
CA ARG A 215 5.13 -2.77 4.33
C ARG A 215 3.62 -2.73 4.51
N VAL A 216 3.08 -3.89 4.87
CA VAL A 216 1.67 -4.09 5.21
C VAL A 216 1.53 -4.51 6.68
N TYR A 217 0.41 -4.13 7.29
CA TYR A 217 0.05 -4.43 8.68
C TYR A 217 -1.43 -4.80 8.71
N TYR A 218 -1.76 -5.89 9.41
CA TYR A 218 -3.15 -6.34 9.59
C TYR A 218 -3.60 -6.03 11.01
N LEU A 219 -4.65 -5.23 11.13
CA LEU A 219 -5.23 -4.88 12.43
C LEU A 219 -6.65 -5.43 12.52
N LEU A 220 -6.89 -6.24 13.54
CA LEU A 220 -8.23 -6.61 13.95
C LEU A 220 -8.69 -5.61 15.01
N ALA A 221 -9.77 -4.88 14.70
CA ALA A 221 -10.42 -3.99 15.66
C ALA A 221 -10.78 -4.75 16.95
N ARG A 222 -10.67 -4.06 18.08
CA ARG A 222 -10.74 -4.69 19.40
C ARG A 222 -12.14 -5.11 19.83
#